data_AF-A0A2E9KYH7-F1
#
_entry.id   AF-A0A2E9KYH7-F1
#
_cell.length_a   1.000
_cell.length_b   1.000
_cell.length_c   1.000
_cell.angle_alpha   90.00
_cell.angle_beta   90.00
_cell.angle_gamma   90.00
#
_symmetry.space_group_name_H-M   'P 1'
#
loop_
_entity.id
_entity.type
_entity.pdbx_description
1 polymer ?
#
loop_
_entity_poly.entity_id
_entity_poly.type
_entity_poly.pdbx_seq_one_letter_code
_entity_poly.pdbx_strand_id
1 'polypeptide(L)'
;MKSIFYVFIALFIFTILSSCAMEDSQVKGEIIEQGSVTGIDRYRYTIKVTAPDDTCNYKEVDVTVKTLISDTSSIDPGITLINKHAFGELDRSSSKTETFEIVLNGRNVAGAGASISNINGKYSLPENCIIIDYAELIGLGSSD
;
A
#
# COMPACT_ATOMS: atom_id res chain seq x y z
N MET A 1 43.97 -15.17 -3.12
CA MET A 1 42.73 -15.84 -2.68
C MET A 1 41.85 -15.03 -1.72
N LYS A 2 42.23 -13.82 -1.26
CA LYS A 2 41.32 -12.95 -0.47
C LYS A 2 40.32 -12.16 -1.32
N SER A 3 40.71 -11.72 -2.52
CA SER A 3 39.89 -10.88 -3.42
C SER A 3 38.58 -11.55 -3.86
N ILE A 4 38.60 -12.84 -4.21
CA ILE A 4 37.39 -13.58 -4.65
C ILE A 4 36.37 -13.72 -3.51
N PHE A 5 36.83 -13.89 -2.26
CA PHE A 5 35.96 -14.03 -1.10
C PHE A 5 35.17 -12.75 -0.80
N TYR A 6 35.79 -11.57 -0.97
CA TYR A 6 35.11 -10.28 -0.84
C TYR A 6 34.09 -10.03 -1.95
N VAL A 7 34.36 -10.50 -3.17
CA VAL A 7 33.41 -10.39 -4.29
C VAL A 7 32.16 -11.23 -4.03
N PHE A 8 32.29 -12.45 -3.51
CA PHE A 8 31.14 -13.28 -3.15
C PHE A 8 30.32 -12.70 -2.00
N ILE A 9 30.97 -12.11 -0.98
CA ILE A 9 30.28 -11.42 0.11
C ILE A 9 29.52 -10.19 -0.40
N ALA A 10 30.16 -9.38 -1.26
CA ALA A 10 29.51 -8.20 -1.85
C ALA A 10 28.30 -8.58 -2.72
N LEU A 11 28.41 -9.64 -3.52
CA LEU A 11 27.30 -10.18 -4.32
C LEU A 11 26.16 -10.70 -3.44
N PHE A 12 26.48 -11.42 -2.36
CA PHE A 12 25.47 -11.94 -1.44
C PHE A 12 24.72 -10.82 -0.71
N ILE A 13 25.45 -9.79 -0.24
CA ILE A 13 24.85 -8.59 0.36
C ILE A 13 24.00 -7.83 -0.67
N PHE A 14 24.48 -7.69 -1.92
CA PHE A 14 23.73 -7.05 -3.00
C PHE A 14 22.41 -7.78 -3.30
N THR A 15 22.40 -9.12 -3.35
CA THR A 15 21.15 -9.87 -3.56
C THR A 15 20.12 -9.68 -2.44
N ILE A 16 20.56 -9.53 -1.19
CA ILE A 16 19.66 -9.32 -0.04
C ILE A 16 19.14 -7.88 0.02
N LEU A 17 19.95 -6.90 -0.39
CA LEU A 17 19.55 -5.48 -0.42
C LEU A 17 18.66 -5.15 -1.64
N SER A 18 18.85 -5.86 -2.76
CA SER A 18 18.08 -5.66 -3.99
C SER A 18 16.64 -6.17 -3.90
N SER A 19 16.36 -7.15 -3.04
CA SER A 19 15.03 -7.76 -2.93
C SER A 19 13.96 -6.81 -2.40
N CYS A 20 14.36 -5.70 -1.77
CA CYS A 20 13.45 -4.68 -1.26
C CYS A 20 13.27 -3.48 -2.21
N ALA A 21 14.06 -3.41 -3.29
CA ALA A 21 14.11 -2.27 -4.20
C ALA A 21 13.30 -2.47 -5.50
N MET A 22 12.65 -3.61 -5.69
CA MET A 22 12.06 -3.96 -6.99
C MET A 22 10.72 -4.66 -6.86
N GLU A 23 9.66 -3.88 -6.62
CA GLU A 23 8.35 -3.97 -7.31
C GLU A 23 7.38 -3.04 -6.61
N ASP A 24 6.74 -2.11 -7.33
CA ASP A 24 5.65 -1.31 -6.78
C ASP A 24 4.54 -2.22 -6.23
N SER A 25 4.31 -2.11 -4.91
CA SER A 25 3.08 -2.39 -4.18
C SER A 25 2.42 -3.77 -4.37
N GLN A 26 2.94 -4.79 -3.69
CA GLN A 26 2.22 -6.05 -3.47
C GLN A 26 1.27 -6.02 -2.24
N VAL A 27 1.06 -4.86 -1.60
CA VAL A 27 0.14 -4.75 -0.45
C VAL A 27 -1.28 -5.14 -0.87
N LYS A 28 -1.85 -6.13 -0.19
CA LYS A 28 -3.21 -6.59 -0.45
C LYS A 28 -4.18 -5.86 0.46
N GLY A 29 -5.36 -5.54 -0.07
CA GLY A 29 -6.43 -4.95 0.72
C GLY A 29 -7.76 -5.60 0.43
N GLU A 30 -8.55 -5.78 1.48
CA GLU A 30 -9.88 -6.36 1.44
C GLU A 30 -10.86 -5.49 2.24
N ILE A 31 -12.08 -5.30 1.72
CA ILE A 31 -13.19 -4.76 2.50
C ILE A 31 -13.85 -5.94 3.20
N ILE A 32 -13.68 -6.03 4.53
CA ILE A 32 -14.16 -7.16 5.33
C ILE A 32 -15.57 -6.94 5.89
N GLU A 33 -15.99 -5.67 5.97
CA GLU A 33 -17.31 -5.30 6.46
C GLU A 33 -17.74 -4.01 5.77
N GLN A 34 -19.03 -3.92 5.44
CA GLN A 34 -19.63 -2.72 4.90
C GLN A 34 -21.10 -2.65 5.30
N GLY A 35 -21.59 -1.45 5.61
CA GLY A 35 -22.96 -1.27 6.07
C GLY A 35 -23.33 0.19 6.28
N SER A 36 -24.63 0.45 6.27
CA SER A 36 -25.18 1.75 6.66
C SER A 36 -25.31 1.83 8.17
N VAL A 37 -24.94 2.96 8.77
CA VAL A 37 -25.23 3.22 10.19
C VAL A 37 -26.63 3.82 10.26
N THR A 38 -27.59 3.05 10.75
CA THR A 38 -28.99 3.47 10.87
C THR A 38 -29.11 4.73 11.73
N GLY A 39 -29.74 5.78 11.18
CA GLY A 39 -30.11 7.00 11.90
C GLY A 39 -29.22 8.23 11.63
N ILE A 40 -28.11 8.09 10.92
CA ILE A 40 -27.27 9.21 10.48
C ILE A 40 -26.84 8.90 9.05
N ASP A 41 -26.97 9.83 8.11
CA ASP A 41 -26.64 9.69 6.68
C ASP A 41 -25.16 9.33 6.47
N ARG A 42 -24.76 8.10 6.80
CA ARG A 42 -23.39 7.64 6.86
C ARG A 42 -23.29 6.23 6.34
N TYR A 43 -22.26 6.02 5.54
CA TYR A 43 -21.87 4.69 5.10
C TYR A 43 -20.54 4.31 5.73
N ARG A 44 -20.46 3.10 6.26
CA ARG A 44 -19.29 2.58 6.95
C ARG A 44 -18.73 1.40 6.17
N TYR A 45 -17.40 1.35 6.08
CA TYR A 45 -16.69 0.16 5.61
C TYR A 45 -15.41 -0.03 6.41
N THR A 46 -15.05 -1.30 6.59
CA THR A 46 -13.84 -1.72 7.27
C THR A 46 -12.90 -2.34 6.25
N ILE A 47 -11.68 -1.81 6.18
CA ILE A 47 -10.63 -2.26 5.28
C ILE A 47 -9.55 -2.93 6.10
N LYS A 48 -9.09 -4.09 5.63
CA LYS A 48 -7.88 -4.74 6.11
C LYS A 48 -6.82 -4.68 5.02
N VAL A 49 -5.66 -4.11 5.33
CA VAL A 49 -4.46 -4.16 4.49
C VAL A 49 -3.50 -5.18 5.05
N THR A 50 -2.84 -5.95 4.18
CA THR A 50 -1.94 -7.04 4.55
C THR A 50 -0.65 -6.92 3.74
N ALA A 51 0.47 -6.97 4.45
CA ALA A 51 1.78 -7.11 3.84
C ALA A 51 1.87 -8.53 3.25
N PRO A 52 2.20 -8.66 1.95
CA PRO A 52 2.13 -9.91 1.21
C PRO A 52 3.22 -10.91 1.63
N ASP A 53 4.34 -10.41 2.13
CA ASP A 53 5.55 -11.17 2.41
C ASP A 53 6.30 -10.65 3.66
N ASP A 54 7.38 -11.35 4.00
CA ASP A 54 8.30 -11.07 5.11
C ASP A 54 9.54 -10.28 4.67
N THR A 55 9.53 -9.73 3.45
CA THR A 55 10.70 -9.09 2.86
C THR A 55 10.87 -7.66 3.34
N CYS A 56 9.80 -6.85 3.34
CA CYS A 56 9.92 -5.41 3.54
C CYS A 56 8.83 -4.80 4.42
N ASN A 57 9.23 -3.76 5.18
CA ASN A 57 8.32 -2.86 5.85
C ASN A 57 7.87 -1.76 4.89
N TYR A 58 6.66 -1.26 5.07
CA TYR A 58 6.10 -0.15 4.32
C TYR A 58 6.03 1.09 5.21
N LYS A 59 6.52 2.24 4.73
CA LYS A 59 6.44 3.52 5.45
C LYS A 59 5.11 4.23 5.25
N GLU A 60 4.51 4.03 4.09
CA GLU A 60 3.29 4.70 3.70
C GLU A 60 2.44 3.72 2.90
N VAL A 61 1.29 3.36 3.45
CA VAL A 61 0.26 2.59 2.76
C VAL A 61 -0.95 3.50 2.57
N ASP A 62 -1.30 3.72 1.31
CA ASP A 62 -2.47 4.49 0.90
C ASP A 62 -3.47 3.59 0.18
N VAL A 63 -4.74 3.64 0.59
CA VAL A 63 -5.83 2.88 -0.04
C VAL A 63 -6.82 3.85 -0.68
N THR A 64 -7.13 3.65 -1.95
CA THR A 64 -8.17 4.40 -2.66
C THR A 64 -9.42 3.55 -2.82
N VAL A 65 -10.52 3.99 -2.23
CA VAL A 65 -11.82 3.31 -2.25
C VAL A 65 -12.79 4.08 -3.12
N LYS A 66 -13.46 3.37 -4.01
CA LYS A 66 -14.62 3.86 -4.75
C LYS A 66 -15.88 3.39 -4.05
N THR A 67 -16.75 4.33 -3.70
CA THR A 67 -18.05 4.03 -3.11
C THR A 67 -19.14 4.47 -4.06
N LEU A 68 -19.97 3.53 -4.52
CA LEU A 68 -21.16 3.81 -5.30
C LEU A 68 -22.35 3.95 -4.35
N ILE A 69 -23.10 5.04 -4.48
CA ILE A 69 -24.25 5.39 -3.66
C ILE A 69 -25.48 5.49 -4.58
N SER A 70 -26.43 4.58 -4.43
CA SER A 70 -27.69 4.60 -5.17
C SER A 70 -28.74 5.41 -4.41
N ASP A 71 -29.42 6.32 -5.09
CA ASP A 71 -30.56 7.06 -4.53
C ASP A 71 -31.85 6.25 -4.72
N THR A 72 -32.75 6.28 -3.73
CA THR A 72 -34.08 5.63 -3.83
C THR A 72 -35.01 6.33 -4.83
N SER A 73 -34.75 7.60 -5.13
CA SER A 73 -35.69 8.49 -5.79
C SER A 73 -35.41 8.77 -7.27
N SER A 74 -34.32 8.22 -7.83
CA SER A 74 -33.89 8.51 -9.21
C SER A 74 -33.52 7.26 -10.01
N ILE A 75 -33.77 7.30 -11.33
CA ILE A 75 -33.30 6.34 -12.33
C ILE A 75 -31.82 6.62 -12.69
N ASP A 76 -31.24 7.70 -12.14
CA ASP A 76 -29.86 8.09 -12.40
C ASP A 76 -28.85 7.06 -11.89
N PRO A 77 -27.73 6.88 -12.61
CA PRO A 77 -26.60 6.14 -12.08
C PRO A 77 -26.15 6.85 -10.80
N GLY A 78 -26.15 6.13 -9.68
CA GLY A 78 -25.82 6.66 -8.37
C GLY A 78 -24.50 7.46 -8.31
N ILE A 79 -24.26 8.12 -7.18
CA ILE A 79 -23.08 8.96 -6.98
C ILE A 79 -21.87 8.08 -6.70
N THR A 80 -20.76 8.32 -7.38
CA THR A 80 -19.47 7.69 -7.04
C THR A 80 -18.64 8.64 -6.21
N LEU A 81 -18.28 8.23 -4.99
CA LEU A 81 -17.30 8.91 -4.15
C LEU A 81 -15.96 8.19 -4.24
N ILE A 82 -14.88 8.97 -4.30
CA ILE A 82 -13.50 8.45 -4.27
C ILE A 82 -12.88 8.96 -2.98
N ASN A 83 -12.53 8.02 -2.09
CA ASN A 83 -11.90 8.34 -0.80
C ASN A 83 -10.51 7.72 -0.76
N LYS A 84 -9.53 8.51 -0.30
CA LYS A 84 -8.17 8.06 -0.07
C LYS A 84 -7.93 7.99 1.44
N HIS A 85 -7.44 6.84 1.90
CA HIS A 85 -7.15 6.58 3.32
C HIS A 85 -5.69 6.26 3.51
N ALA A 86 -5.04 6.99 4.41
CA ALA A 86 -3.66 6.73 4.82
C ALA A 86 -3.66 5.73 5.98
N PHE A 87 -3.13 4.54 5.74
CA PHE A 87 -2.88 3.53 6.77
C PHE A 87 -1.53 3.72 7.48
N GLY A 88 -0.66 4.58 6.94
CA GLY A 88 0.66 4.86 7.50
C GLY A 88 1.60 3.67 7.35
N GLU A 89 2.36 3.38 8.40
CA GLU A 89 3.34 2.30 8.41
C GLU A 89 2.67 0.92 8.51
N LEU A 90 3.26 -0.06 7.83
CA LEU A 90 2.86 -1.47 7.88
C LEU A 90 4.10 -2.35 7.95
N ASP A 91 4.25 -3.09 9.04
CA ASP A 91 5.35 -4.04 9.21
C ASP A 91 5.20 -5.21 8.24
N ARG A 92 6.32 -5.80 7.85
CA ARG A 92 6.36 -7.05 7.09
C ARG A 92 5.56 -8.16 7.77
N SER A 93 4.91 -9.00 6.98
CA SER A 93 4.06 -10.10 7.47
C SER A 93 2.96 -9.69 8.47
N SER A 94 2.59 -8.41 8.49
CA SER A 94 1.54 -7.89 9.37
C SER A 94 0.28 -7.52 8.58
N SER A 95 -0.80 -7.27 9.32
CA SER A 95 -2.02 -6.71 8.76
C SER A 95 -2.55 -5.60 9.66
N LYS A 96 -3.14 -4.58 9.05
CA LYS A 96 -3.79 -3.47 9.74
C LYS A 96 -5.23 -3.35 9.28
N THR A 97 -6.14 -3.15 10.23
CA THR A 97 -7.57 -3.03 9.97
C THR A 97 -8.06 -1.68 10.46
N GLU A 98 -8.76 -0.94 9.60
CA GLU A 98 -9.34 0.35 9.95
C GLU A 98 -10.76 0.49 9.40
N THR A 99 -11.60 1.19 10.15
CA THR A 99 -12.99 1.46 9.79
C THR A 99 -13.13 2.94 9.42
N PHE A 100 -13.73 3.19 8.26
CA PHE A 100 -13.96 4.52 7.74
C PHE A 100 -15.45 4.79 7.63
N GLU A 101 -15.83 6.05 7.86
CA GLU A 101 -17.18 6.54 7.66
C GLU A 101 -17.18 7.66 6.64
N ILE A 102 -18.08 7.57 5.68
CA ILE A 102 -18.40 8.66 4.75
C ILE A 102 -19.75 9.25 5.10
N VAL A 103 -19.78 10.58 5.21
CA VAL A 103 -21.00 11.34 5.41
C VAL A 103 -21.69 11.52 4.05
N LEU A 104 -22.92 11.06 3.95
CA LEU A 104 -23.78 11.09 2.77
C LEU A 104 -24.57 12.42 2.66
N ASN A 105 -24.31 13.37 3.57
CA ASN A 105 -24.83 14.74 3.57
C ASN A 105 -26.36 14.85 3.44
N GLY A 106 -27.12 14.07 4.21
CA GLY A 106 -28.59 14.17 4.19
C GLY A 106 -29.28 13.47 3.01
N ARG A 107 -28.55 12.66 2.22
CA ARG A 107 -29.14 11.94 1.08
C ARG A 107 -29.89 10.69 1.52
N ASN A 108 -31.09 10.48 0.97
CA ASN A 108 -31.89 9.27 1.19
C ASN A 108 -31.41 8.14 0.27
N VAL A 109 -30.42 7.40 0.74
CA VAL A 109 -29.71 6.37 -0.01
C VAL A 109 -30.46 5.03 0.03
N ALA A 110 -30.69 4.43 -1.14
CA ALA A 110 -31.29 3.10 -1.30
C ALA A 110 -30.32 1.97 -0.96
N GLY A 111 -29.04 2.21 -1.21
CA GLY A 111 -27.96 1.29 -0.99
C GLY A 111 -26.62 1.92 -1.34
N ALA A 112 -25.56 1.42 -0.73
CA ALA A 112 -24.21 1.83 -1.04
C ALA A 112 -23.27 0.61 -1.03
N GLY A 113 -22.28 0.62 -1.93
CA GLY A 113 -21.27 -0.42 -2.07
C GLY A 113 -19.89 0.20 -2.22
N ALA A 114 -18.91 -0.28 -1.45
CA ALA A 114 -17.52 0.14 -1.58
C ALA A 114 -16.69 -0.94 -2.27
N SER A 115 -15.70 -0.51 -3.06
CA SER A 115 -14.68 -1.35 -3.65
C SER A 115 -13.31 -0.67 -3.58
N ILE A 116 -12.26 -1.47 -3.35
CA ILE A 116 -10.89 -0.95 -3.41
C ILE A 116 -10.52 -0.80 -4.89
N SER A 117 -10.09 0.40 -5.25
CA SER A 117 -9.69 0.74 -6.61
C SER A 117 -8.18 0.76 -6.81
N ASN A 118 -7.42 1.11 -5.77
CA ASN A 118 -5.96 1.10 -5.80
C ASN A 118 -5.40 0.99 -4.37
N ILE A 119 -4.22 0.39 -4.24
CA ILE A 119 -3.41 0.37 -3.01
C ILE A 119 -1.98 0.70 -3.39
N ASN A 120 -1.43 1.74 -2.76
CA ASN A 120 -0.05 2.15 -2.97
C ASN A 120 0.74 1.98 -1.67
N GLY A 121 1.67 1.04 -1.64
CA GLY A 121 2.62 0.85 -0.55
C GLY A 121 4.01 1.34 -0.95
N LYS A 122 4.58 2.26 -0.17
CA LYS A 122 5.97 2.70 -0.31
C LYS A 122 6.86 1.98 0.71
N TYR A 123 7.89 1.31 0.22
CA TYR A 123 8.84 0.57 1.03
C TYR A 123 9.71 1.49 1.90
N SER A 124 10.07 1.02 3.10
CA SER A 124 11.27 1.51 3.77
C SER A 124 12.47 0.74 3.25
N LEU A 125 13.45 1.43 2.66
CA LEU A 125 14.79 0.87 2.65
C LEU A 125 15.27 0.75 4.10
N PRO A 126 15.98 -0.33 4.48
CA PRO A 126 16.65 -0.39 5.77
C PRO A 126 17.65 0.77 5.88
N GLU A 127 17.78 1.36 7.07
CA GLU A 127 18.63 2.55 7.31
C GLU A 127 20.12 2.36 6.93
N ASN A 128 20.54 1.12 6.65
CA ASN A 128 21.90 0.76 6.24
C ASN A 128 22.03 0.43 4.74
N CYS A 129 21.06 0.81 3.90
CA CYS A 129 21.15 0.57 2.46
C CYS A 129 22.11 1.58 1.82
N ILE A 130 23.31 1.13 1.46
CA ILE A 130 24.25 1.92 0.65
C ILE A 130 23.75 1.86 -0.80
N ILE A 131 23.25 2.98 -1.31
CA ILE A 131 23.03 3.16 -2.75
C ILE A 131 24.41 3.32 -3.38
N ILE A 132 24.96 2.25 -3.95
CA ILE A 132 26.19 2.33 -4.71
C ILE A 132 25.81 2.72 -6.14
N ASP A 133 26.14 3.95 -6.54
CA ASP A 133 26.04 4.35 -7.94
C ASP A 133 27.06 3.54 -8.75
N TYR A 134 26.60 2.82 -9.77
CA TYR A 134 27.45 1.97 -10.61
C TYR A 134 28.59 2.77 -11.27
N ALA A 135 28.42 4.09 -11.43
CA ALA A 135 29.47 4.97 -11.94
C ALA A 135 30.72 5.03 -11.03
N GLU A 136 30.57 4.94 -9.70
CA GLU A 136 31.70 4.95 -8.76
C GLU A 136 32.45 3.60 -8.72
N LEU A 137 31.76 2.48 -8.95
CA LEU A 137 32.38 1.15 -8.98
C LEU A 137 33.30 0.94 -10.20
N ILE A 138 32.95 1.54 -11.34
CA ILE A 138 33.74 1.42 -12.58
C ILE A 138 35.01 2.31 -12.51
N GLY A 139 34.99 3.37 -11.69
CA GLY A 139 36.14 4.26 -11.47
C GLY A 139 37.26 3.71 -10.58
N LEU A 140 37.01 2.64 -9.81
CA LEU A 140 38.01 2.00 -8.94
C LEU A 140 38.83 0.90 -9.65
N GLY A 141 38.61 0.70 -10.95
CA GLY A 141 39.30 -0.29 -11.78
C GLY A 141 40.48 0.25 -12.61
N SER A 142 40.79 1.56 -12.59
CA SER A 142 41.95 2.10 -13.31
C SER A 142 42.80 3.01 -12.43
N SER A 143 43.75 2.41 -11.74
CA SER A 143 44.99 3.09 -11.39
C SER A 143 46.09 2.03 -11.43
N ASP A 144 46.91 2.13 -12.47
CA ASP A 144 48.22 1.47 -12.60
C ASP A 144 49.09 1.68 -11.35
#